data_AF-A0A2W4QWS1-F1
#
_entry.id   AF-A0A2W4QWS1-F1
#
_cell.length_a   1.000
_cell.length_b   1.000
_cell.length_c   1.000
_cell.angle_alpha   90.00
_cell.angle_beta   90.00
_cell.angle_gamma   90.00
#
_symmetry.space_group_name_H-M   'P 1'
#
loop_
_entity.id
_entity.type
_entity.pdbx_description
1 polymer ?
#
loop_
_entity_poly.entity_id
_entity_poly.type
_entity_poly.pdbx_seq_one_letter_code
_entity_poly.pdbx_strand_id
1 'polypeptide(L)'
;MLDFEPFVLTLKLSLITTVLLFIIGVPIAYWLAYSSRRVKVLVEALVALPIVLPPSVLGFYLLLAFSPQNAFGEWLDRHMDIQLVFTFPGLVVASLLYSLPFMVQPIQSGFQQLPRALMEASYTLGKGQRHTFLRALLPTSGHFW
;
A
#
# COMPACT_ATOMS: atom_id res chain seq x y z
N MET A 1 16.65 3.16 -33.07
CA MET A 1 15.39 2.42 -32.82
C MET A 1 14.97 2.75 -31.39
N LEU A 2 13.70 3.00 -31.11
CA LEU A 2 13.24 3.30 -29.75
C LEU A 2 13.12 2.00 -28.96
N ASP A 3 13.81 1.90 -27.83
CA ASP A 3 13.77 0.73 -26.95
C ASP A 3 12.59 0.86 -25.98
N PHE A 4 11.53 0.09 -26.22
CA PHE A 4 10.30 0.11 -25.41
C PHE A 4 10.35 -0.77 -24.16
N GLU A 5 11.45 -1.48 -23.94
CA GLU A 5 11.62 -2.40 -22.81
C GLU A 5 11.40 -1.75 -21.43
N PRO A 6 11.92 -0.53 -21.14
CA PRO A 6 11.68 0.13 -19.86
C PRO A 6 10.20 0.45 -19.64
N PHE A 7 9.48 0.81 -20.71
CA PHE A 7 8.06 1.12 -20.64
C PHE A 7 7.24 -0.11 -20.24
N VAL A 8 7.52 -1.26 -20.86
CA VAL A 8 6.84 -2.53 -20.53
C VAL A 8 7.15 -2.95 -19.09
N LEU A 9 8.40 -2.81 -18.64
CA LEU A 9 8.80 -3.12 -17.27
C LEU A 9 8.08 -2.23 -16.24
N THR A 10 8.05 -0.92 -16.46
CA THR A 10 7.36 0.01 -15.56
C THR A 10 5.86 -0.25 -15.53
N LEU A 11 5.22 -0.54 -16.67
CA LEU A 11 3.79 -0.86 -16.73
C LEU A 11 3.45 -2.16 -16.01
N LYS A 12 4.27 -3.21 -16.19
CA LYS A 12 4.11 -4.48 -15.48
C LYS A 12 4.30 -4.31 -13.98
N LEU A 13 5.34 -3.57 -13.58
CA LEU A 13 5.65 -3.27 -12.19
C LEU A 13 4.49 -2.51 -11.53
N SER A 14 4.05 -1.41 -12.13
CA SER A 14 2.99 -0.57 -11.57
C SER A 14 1.68 -1.33 -11.41
N LEU A 15 1.27 -2.12 -12.43
CA LEU A 15 0.05 -2.93 -12.36
C LEU A 15 0.08 -3.91 -11.18
N ILE A 16 1.16 -4.68 -11.04
CA ILE A 16 1.33 -5.67 -9.96
C ILE A 16 1.35 -4.96 -8.61
N THR A 17 2.12 -3.88 -8.49
CA THR A 17 2.27 -3.14 -7.24
C THR A 17 0.92 -2.54 -6.82
N THR A 18 0.16 -1.94 -7.74
CA THR A 18 -1.16 -1.38 -7.47
C THR A 18 -2.13 -2.45 -6.98
N VAL A 19 -2.22 -3.61 -7.64
CA VAL A 19 -3.11 -4.70 -7.21
C VAL A 19 -2.77 -5.16 -5.79
N LEU A 20 -1.48 -5.37 -5.50
CA LEU A 20 -1.03 -5.78 -4.17
C LEU A 20 -1.29 -4.69 -3.11
N LEU A 21 -1.06 -3.42 -3.44
CA LEU A 21 -1.39 -2.29 -2.57
C LEU A 21 -2.89 -2.21 -2.27
N PHE A 22 -3.75 -2.52 -3.23
CA PHE A 22 -5.20 -2.57 -2.97
C PHE A 22 -5.56 -3.71 -2.02
N ILE A 23 -5.00 -4.90 -2.24
CA ILE A 23 -5.28 -6.08 -1.42
C ILE A 23 -4.80 -5.87 0.03
N ILE A 24 -3.66 -5.21 0.23
CA ILE A 24 -3.03 -5.04 1.56
C ILE A 24 -3.46 -3.72 2.21
N GLY A 25 -3.42 -2.62 1.45
CA GLY A 25 -3.63 -1.28 1.93
C GLY A 25 -5.09 -1.00 2.31
N VAL A 26 -6.07 -1.52 1.56
CA VAL A 26 -7.49 -1.30 1.89
C VAL A 26 -7.88 -1.92 3.24
N PRO A 27 -7.56 -3.21 3.53
CA PRO A 27 -7.82 -3.78 4.84
C PRO A 27 -7.10 -3.06 5.99
N ILE A 28 -5.83 -2.67 5.79
CA ILE A 28 -5.06 -1.92 6.79
C ILE A 28 -5.74 -0.57 7.06
N ALA A 29 -6.08 0.19 6.02
CA ALA A 29 -6.74 1.49 6.15
C ALA A 29 -8.10 1.39 6.84
N TYR A 30 -8.90 0.38 6.49
CA TYR A 30 -10.18 0.09 7.13
C TYR A 30 -9.99 -0.22 8.62
N TRP A 31 -9.04 -1.11 8.95
CA TRP A 31 -8.76 -1.49 10.32
C TRP A 31 -8.25 -0.29 11.14
N LEU A 32 -7.36 0.54 10.57
CA LEU A 32 -6.86 1.76 11.21
C LEU A 32 -7.95 2.81 11.42
N ALA A 33 -8.89 2.94 10.50
CA ALA A 33 -10.00 3.89 10.62
C ALA A 33 -10.94 3.57 11.78
N TYR A 34 -11.25 2.28 12.00
CA TYR A 34 -12.27 1.87 12.99
C TYR A 34 -11.72 1.26 14.29
N SER A 35 -10.45 0.88 14.35
CA SER A 35 -9.83 0.34 15.56
C SER A 35 -9.52 1.42 16.60
N SER A 36 -9.75 1.12 17.88
CA SER A 36 -9.37 1.95 19.04
C SER A 36 -8.22 1.34 19.86
N ARG A 37 -7.59 0.28 19.37
CA ARG A 37 -6.54 -0.46 20.11
C ARG A 37 -5.23 0.33 20.16
N ARG A 38 -4.44 0.20 21.24
CA ARG A 38 -3.09 0.78 21.34
C ARG A 38 -2.15 0.35 20.20
N VAL A 39 -2.32 -0.87 19.67
CA VAL A 39 -1.57 -1.39 18.52
C VAL A 39 -1.76 -0.54 17.26
N LYS A 40 -2.88 0.20 17.15
CA LYS A 40 -3.13 1.13 16.04
C LYS A 40 -2.00 2.13 15.87
N VAL A 41 -1.51 2.72 16.96
CA VAL A 41 -0.45 3.74 16.94
C VAL A 41 0.84 3.16 16.36
N LEU A 42 1.17 1.91 16.71
CA LEU A 42 2.34 1.24 16.17
C LEU A 42 2.19 0.97 14.66
N VAL A 43 1.02 0.50 14.22
CA VAL A 43 0.76 0.25 12.80
C VAL A 43 0.75 1.55 11.99
N GLU A 44 0.17 2.63 12.52
CA GLU A 44 0.23 3.97 11.90
C GLU A 44 1.66 4.46 11.75
N ALA A 45 2.48 4.30 12.79
CA ALA A 45 3.89 4.66 12.73
C ALA A 45 4.65 3.83 11.67
N LEU A 46 4.40 2.51 11.59
CA LEU A 46 5.00 1.64 10.59
C LEU A 46 4.56 1.99 9.16
N VAL A 47 3.28 2.31 8.97
CA VAL A 47 2.73 2.76 7.68
C VAL A 47 3.35 4.09 7.26
N ALA A 48 3.55 5.02 8.20
CA ALA A 48 4.10 6.35 7.92
C ALA A 48 5.63 6.37 7.81
N LEU A 49 6.32 5.35 8.31
CA LEU A 49 7.79 5.23 8.31
C LEU A 49 8.44 5.51 6.94
N PRO A 50 7.91 5.03 5.80
CA PRO A 50 8.50 5.27 4.49
C PRO A 50 8.54 6.75 4.08
N ILE A 51 7.61 7.57 4.59
CA ILE A 51 7.57 9.02 4.30
C ILE A 51 8.60 9.78 5.15
N VAL A 52 8.88 9.30 6.36
CA VAL A 52 9.82 9.94 7.29
C VAL A 52 11.27 9.72 6.83
N LEU A 53 11.54 8.61 6.15
CA LEU A 53 12.87 8.29 5.64
C LEU A 53 13.10 8.92 4.26
N PRO A 54 14.29 9.50 4.00
CA PRO A 54 14.68 9.87 2.64
C PRO A 54 14.63 8.63 1.73
N PRO A 55 14.17 8.74 0.47
CA PRO A 55 14.01 7.59 -0.42
C PRO A 55 15.34 6.85 -0.67
N SER A 56 16.46 7.58 -0.71
CA SER A 56 17.80 6.99 -0.84
C SER A 56 18.19 6.13 0.37
N VAL A 57 17.82 6.57 1.59
CA VAL A 57 18.09 5.83 2.84
C VAL A 57 17.22 4.59 2.92
N LEU A 58 15.95 4.71 2.52
CA LEU A 58 15.04 3.57 2.41
C LEU A 58 15.60 2.53 1.44
N GLY A 59 16.01 2.95 0.24
CA GLY A 59 16.62 2.05 -0.74
C GLY A 59 17.88 1.35 -0.21
N PHE A 60 18.76 2.09 0.49
CA PHE A 60 19.93 1.53 1.13
C PHE A 60 19.58 0.49 2.21
N TYR A 61 18.60 0.77 3.08
CA TYR A 61 18.16 -0.19 4.09
C TYR A 61 17.51 -1.43 3.48
N LEU A 62 16.76 -1.29 2.38
CA LEU A 62 16.24 -2.46 1.67
C LEU A 62 17.35 -3.29 1.05
N LEU A 63 18.36 -2.66 0.44
CA LEU A 63 19.54 -3.36 -0.06
C LEU A 63 20.27 -4.12 1.04
N LEU A 64 20.46 -3.49 2.21
CA LEU A 64 21.04 -4.18 3.35
C LEU A 64 20.15 -5.33 3.82
N ALA A 65 18.87 -5.08 4.13
CA ALA A 65 17.97 -6.08 4.66
C ALA A 65 17.83 -7.30 3.72
N PHE A 66 17.78 -7.06 2.42
CA PHE A 66 17.62 -8.10 1.40
C PHE A 66 18.94 -8.65 0.85
N SER A 67 20.09 -8.09 1.25
CA SER A 67 21.40 -8.62 0.85
C SER A 67 21.57 -10.04 1.37
N PRO A 68 22.01 -11.00 0.53
CA PRO A 68 22.31 -12.36 0.95
C PRO A 68 23.37 -12.45 2.07
N GLN A 69 24.13 -11.37 2.28
CA GLN A 69 25.14 -11.27 3.33
C GLN A 69 24.56 -10.99 4.72
N ASN A 70 23.28 -10.61 4.81
CA ASN A 70 22.59 -10.32 6.06
C ASN A 70 21.58 -11.41 6.40
N ALA A 71 21.34 -11.61 7.70
CA ALA A 71 20.54 -12.74 8.22
C ALA A 71 19.16 -12.90 7.54
N PHE A 72 18.48 -11.79 7.23
CA PHE A 72 17.17 -11.85 6.58
C PHE A 72 17.26 -12.23 5.09
N GLY A 73 18.20 -11.64 4.34
CA GLY A 73 18.43 -11.98 2.94
C GLY A 73 18.97 -13.42 2.78
N GLU A 74 19.89 -13.84 3.64
CA GLU A 74 20.40 -15.22 3.67
C GLU A 74 19.29 -16.23 3.99
N TRP A 75 18.42 -15.91 4.95
CA TRP A 75 17.28 -16.76 5.30
C TRP A 75 16.33 -16.93 4.12
N LEU A 76 16.03 -15.85 3.41
CA LEU A 76 15.14 -15.85 2.26
C LEU A 76 15.73 -16.64 1.08
N ASP A 77 17.02 -16.45 0.81
CA ASP A 77 17.76 -17.19 -0.21
C ASP A 77 17.77 -18.70 0.12
N ARG A 78 18.11 -19.08 1.36
CA ARG A 78 18.19 -20.51 1.73
C ARG A 78 16.85 -21.24 1.80
N HIS A 79 15.78 -20.59 2.24
CA HIS A 79 14.49 -21.26 2.47
C HIS A 79 13.53 -21.12 1.30
N MET A 80 13.62 -20.01 0.56
CA MET A 80 12.69 -19.70 -0.52
C MET A 80 13.37 -19.68 -1.89
N ASP A 81 14.70 -19.74 -1.97
CA ASP A 81 15.50 -19.59 -3.21
C ASP A 81 15.19 -18.25 -3.93
N ILE A 82 14.89 -17.21 -3.15
CA ILE A 82 14.50 -15.88 -3.64
C ILE A 82 15.56 -14.85 -3.28
N GLN A 83 16.18 -14.29 -4.32
CA GLN A 83 17.01 -13.09 -4.21
C GLN A 83 16.18 -11.86 -4.57
N LEU A 84 16.12 -10.89 -3.65
CA LEU A 84 15.37 -9.63 -3.84
C LEU A 84 16.26 -8.48 -4.32
N VAL A 85 17.57 -8.55 -4.11
CA VAL A 85 18.47 -7.46 -4.50
C VAL A 85 18.68 -7.47 -6.02
N PHE A 86 18.42 -6.34 -6.67
CA PHE A 86 18.47 -6.16 -8.14
C PHE A 86 17.57 -7.09 -8.95
N THR A 87 16.49 -7.61 -8.35
CA THR A 87 15.51 -8.47 -9.06
C THR A 87 14.14 -7.81 -9.19
N PHE A 88 13.33 -8.29 -10.13
CA PHE A 88 11.97 -7.80 -10.33
C PHE A 88 11.08 -7.94 -9.08
N PRO A 89 11.07 -9.08 -8.34
CA PRO A 89 10.35 -9.18 -7.08
C PRO A 89 10.83 -8.17 -6.03
N GLY A 90 12.13 -7.89 -5.98
CA GLY A 90 12.68 -6.82 -5.14
C GLY A 90 12.13 -5.45 -5.46
N LEU A 91 12.04 -5.12 -6.76
CA LEU A 91 11.42 -3.87 -7.21
C LEU A 91 9.96 -3.78 -6.76
N VAL A 92 9.20 -4.88 -6.85
CA VAL A 92 7.80 -4.93 -6.40
C VAL A 92 7.71 -4.68 -4.90
N VAL A 93 8.52 -5.37 -4.08
CA VAL A 93 8.52 -5.21 -2.61
C VAL A 93 8.94 -3.80 -2.20
N ALA A 94 10.01 -3.27 -2.81
CA ALA A 94 10.45 -1.89 -2.55
C ALA A 94 9.37 -0.87 -2.91
N SER A 95 8.73 -1.05 -4.07
CA SER A 95 7.64 -0.19 -4.55
C SER A 95 6.42 -0.28 -3.64
N LEU A 96 6.10 -1.47 -3.13
CA LEU A 96 5.04 -1.68 -2.14
C LEU A 96 5.32 -0.88 -0.88
N LEU A 97 6.48 -1.08 -0.26
CA LEU A 97 6.85 -0.40 1.00
C LEU A 97 6.85 1.13 0.84
N TYR A 98 7.42 1.64 -0.25
CA TYR A 98 7.43 3.07 -0.53
C TYR A 98 6.02 3.65 -0.76
N SER A 99 5.17 2.94 -1.51
CA SER A 99 3.85 3.43 -1.92
C SER A 99 2.75 3.19 -0.88
N LEU A 100 3.00 2.32 0.11
CA LEU A 100 2.03 1.93 1.12
C LEU A 100 1.36 3.10 1.85
N PRO A 101 2.08 4.12 2.38
CA PRO A 101 1.43 5.24 3.06
C PRO A 101 0.52 6.04 2.13
N PHE A 102 0.91 6.20 0.86
CA PHE A 102 0.13 6.93 -0.13
C PHE A 102 -1.18 6.21 -0.50
N MET A 103 -1.23 4.88 -0.36
CA MET A 103 -2.46 4.12 -0.48
C MET A 103 -3.29 4.16 0.81
N VAL A 104 -2.66 3.94 1.96
CA VAL A 104 -3.36 3.74 3.24
C VAL A 104 -3.95 5.04 3.79
N GLN A 105 -3.19 6.14 3.80
CA GLN A 105 -3.60 7.39 4.45
C GLN A 105 -4.85 8.03 3.82
N PRO A 106 -4.97 8.18 2.49
CA PRO A 106 -6.17 8.75 1.89
C PRO A 106 -7.41 7.88 2.11
N ILE A 107 -7.25 6.56 2.01
CA ILE A 107 -8.35 5.60 2.22
C ILE A 107 -8.80 5.63 3.68
N GLN A 108 -7.86 5.65 4.62
CA GLN A 108 -8.14 5.75 6.05
C GLN A 108 -8.90 7.05 6.36
N SER A 109 -8.44 8.18 5.82
CA SER A 109 -9.10 9.47 5.96
C SER A 109 -10.53 9.45 5.38
N GLY A 110 -10.72 8.85 4.20
CA GLY A 110 -12.04 8.67 3.60
C GLY A 110 -12.99 7.85 4.49
N PHE A 111 -12.50 6.77 5.10
CA PHE A 111 -13.28 5.96 6.03
C PHE A 111 -13.62 6.69 7.34
N GLN A 112 -12.75 7.58 7.83
CA GLN A 112 -13.00 8.39 9.02
C GLN A 112 -14.03 9.50 8.77
N GLN A 113 -14.10 10.03 7.54
CA GLN A 113 -15.06 11.07 7.16
C GLN A 113 -16.49 10.53 6.95
N LEU A 114 -16.65 9.23 6.70
CA LEU A 114 -17.96 8.59 6.56
C LEU A 114 -18.64 8.44 7.94
N PRO A 115 -19.82 9.04 8.17
CA PRO A 115 -20.61 8.80 9.38
C PRO A 115 -20.91 7.30 9.51
N ARG A 116 -20.74 6.71 10.70
CA ARG A 116 -21.01 5.28 10.94
C ARG A 116 -22.39 4.83 10.44
N ALA A 117 -23.38 5.73 10.52
CA ALA A 117 -24.74 5.53 10.03
C ALA A 117 -24.84 5.25 8.51
N LEU A 118 -23.94 5.79 7.68
CA LEU A 118 -23.91 5.55 6.24
C LEU A 118 -23.36 4.16 5.88
N MET A 119 -22.48 3.59 6.72
CA MET A 119 -22.08 2.18 6.61
C MET A 119 -23.21 1.25 7.06
N GLU A 120 -23.88 1.54 8.17
CA GLU A 120 -25.01 0.73 8.64
C GLU A 120 -26.14 0.69 7.61
N ALA A 121 -26.47 1.84 6.98
CA ALA A 121 -27.45 1.90 5.91
C ALA A 121 -27.07 1.09 4.66
N SER A 122 -25.77 0.97 4.32
CA SER A 122 -25.34 0.12 3.20
C SER A 122 -25.39 -1.36 3.53
N TYR A 123 -25.17 -1.75 4.80
CA TYR A 123 -25.40 -3.11 5.29
C TYR A 123 -26.89 -3.49 5.22
N THR A 124 -27.82 -2.61 5.58
CA THR A 124 -29.27 -2.88 5.51
C THR A 124 -29.78 -3.00 4.07
N LEU A 125 -29.12 -2.37 3.10
CA LEU A 125 -29.47 -2.42 1.68
C LEU A 125 -28.80 -3.58 0.92
N GLY A 126 -28.04 -4.46 1.59
CA GLY A 126 -27.41 -5.63 0.96
C GLY A 126 -26.32 -5.30 -0.08
N LYS A 127 -25.89 -4.03 -0.17
CA LYS A 127 -24.87 -3.58 -1.12
C LYS A 127 -23.55 -3.43 -0.38
N GLY A 128 -22.66 -4.42 -0.56
CA GLY A 128 -21.37 -4.49 0.12
C GLY A 128 -20.46 -3.26 -0.10
N GLN A 129 -19.45 -3.12 0.78
CA GLN A 129 -18.49 -2.01 0.90
C GLN A 129 -18.01 -1.39 -0.43
N ARG A 130 -17.88 -2.20 -1.49
CA ARG A 130 -17.44 -1.78 -2.83
C ARG A 130 -18.38 -0.76 -3.49
N HIS A 131 -19.68 -0.83 -3.23
CA HIS A 131 -20.66 0.08 -3.87
C HIS A 131 -20.73 1.44 -3.17
N THR A 132 -20.55 1.48 -1.85
CA THR A 132 -20.43 2.74 -1.09
C THR A 132 -19.11 3.45 -1.41
N PHE A 133 -18.02 2.69 -1.56
CA PHE A 133 -16.71 3.23 -1.93
C PHE A 133 -16.73 3.95 -3.29
N LEU A 134 -17.32 3.33 -4.32
CA LEU A 134 -17.45 3.93 -5.65
C LEU A 134 -18.34 5.18 -5.69
N ARG A 135 -19.35 5.26 -4.81
CA ARG A 135 -20.31 6.38 -4.79
C ARG A 135 -19.92 7.52 -3.85
N ALA A 136 -19.08 7.26 -2.85
CA ALA A 136 -18.53 8.26 -1.96
C ALA A 136 -17.22 8.88 -2.50
N LEU A 137 -16.42 8.13 -3.28
CA LEU A 137 -15.22 8.64 -3.96
C LEU A 137 -15.49 9.28 -5.32
N LEU A 138 -16.67 9.12 -5.91
CA LEU A 138 -17.14 10.02 -6.96
C LEU A 138 -17.49 11.32 -6.25
N PRO A 139 -16.57 12.30 -6.20
CA PRO A 139 -16.88 13.54 -5.54
C PRO A 139 -17.98 14.16 -6.38
N THR A 140 -18.92 14.77 -5.70
CA THR A 140 -19.72 15.88 -6.21
C THR A 140 -18.75 16.99 -6.64
N SER A 141 -18.01 16.81 -7.73
CA SER A 141 -17.15 17.81 -8.38
C SER A 141 -18.03 18.77 -9.21
N GLY A 142 -19.10 19.26 -8.57
CA GLY A 142 -20.12 20.09 -9.20
C GLY A 142 -20.51 21.29 -8.35
N HIS A 143 -19.68 21.70 -7.37
CA HIS A 143 -19.95 22.92 -6.62
C HIS A 143 -18.67 23.66 -6.23
N PHE A 144 -17.91 24.09 -7.24
CA PHE A 144 -17.07 25.29 -7.16
C PHE A 144 -17.84 26.43 -7.85
N TRP A 145 -18.48 27.29 -7.05
CA TRP A 145 -18.80 28.68 -7.39
C TRP A 145 -18.26 29.54 -6.25
#